data_AF-A0AAE3UEZ5-F1
#
_entry.id   AF-A0AAE3UEZ5-F1
#
_cell.length_a   1.000
_cell.length_b   1.000
_cell.length_c   1.000
_cell.angle_alpha   90.00
_cell.angle_beta   90.00
_cell.angle_gamma   90.00
#
_symmetry.space_group_name_H-M   'P 1'
#
loop_
_entity.id
_entity.type
_entity.pdbx_description
1 polymer ?
#
loop_
_entity_poly.entity_id
_entity_poly.type
_entity_poly.pdbx_seq_one_letter_code
_entity_poly.pdbx_strand_id
1 'polypeptide(L)'
;MSNVVIDSKTDNTSVLGEKIITTLSLILTSYSPASFGIDYDVQYSGPFGNGHQKSTQPTPLTGNGQFQISNSPQVIVTVSNFTPNNATISVHINVTVKKGLISKSIFDNTLAGSFSNTAPFSVFNLIANNIGESAAQGT
;
A
#
# COMPACT_ATOMS: atom_id res chain seq x y z
N MET A 1 -14.08 0.49 4.27
CA MET A 1 -13.90 1.34 3.09
C MET A 1 -12.78 0.72 2.26
N SER A 2 -12.95 0.61 0.94
CA SER A 2 -11.88 0.15 0.05
C SER A 2 -10.85 1.25 -0.09
N ASN A 3 -9.60 1.01 0.28
CA ASN A 3 -8.55 2.00 0.05
C ASN A 3 -8.21 2.03 -1.46
N VAL A 4 -7.88 3.21 -1.99
CA VAL A 4 -7.50 3.32 -3.40
C VAL A 4 -6.04 2.91 -3.55
N VAL A 5 -5.81 1.85 -4.33
CA VAL A 5 -4.47 1.44 -4.76
C VAL A 5 -4.03 2.37 -5.88
N ILE A 6 -2.94 3.09 -5.66
CA ILE A 6 -2.33 4.01 -6.63
C ILE A 6 -1.43 3.22 -7.58
N ASP A 7 -0.58 2.36 -7.02
CA ASP A 7 0.33 1.48 -7.76
C ASP A 7 0.58 0.21 -6.94
N SER A 8 0.91 -0.88 -7.61
CA SER A 8 1.23 -2.16 -6.97
C SER A 8 2.26 -2.92 -7.79
N LYS A 9 3.28 -3.42 -7.12
CA LYS A 9 4.33 -4.24 -7.73
C LYS A 9 4.58 -5.47 -6.91
N THR A 10 4.67 -6.59 -7.61
CA THR A 10 5.07 -7.87 -7.05
C THR A 10 6.43 -8.23 -7.61
N ASP A 11 7.34 -8.63 -6.73
CA ASP A 11 8.59 -9.25 -7.11
C ASP A 11 8.69 -10.66 -6.52
N ASN A 12 9.39 -11.53 -7.23
CA ASN A 12 9.62 -12.92 -6.87
C ASN A 12 11.11 -13.20 -7.02
N THR A 13 11.80 -13.16 -5.89
CA THR A 13 13.25 -13.27 -5.83
C THR A 13 13.65 -14.47 -4.99
N SER A 14 14.73 -15.16 -5.39
CA SER A 14 15.36 -16.17 -4.55
C SER A 14 16.64 -15.65 -3.91
N VAL A 15 16.76 -15.84 -2.59
CA VAL A 15 17.89 -15.41 -1.79
C VAL A 15 18.30 -16.55 -0.86
N LEU A 16 19.54 -17.04 -0.99
CA LEU A 16 20.09 -18.09 -0.13
C LEU A 16 19.24 -19.37 -0.11
N GLY A 17 18.56 -19.70 -1.22
CA GLY A 17 17.67 -20.84 -1.31
C GLY A 17 16.26 -20.60 -0.75
N GLU A 18 15.99 -19.44 -0.14
CA GLU A 18 14.63 -18.97 0.11
C GLU A 18 14.02 -18.42 -1.16
N LYS A 19 12.75 -18.72 -1.40
CA LYS A 19 11.92 -18.02 -2.36
C LYS A 19 11.11 -16.98 -1.59
N ILE A 20 11.20 -15.72 -2.01
CA ILE A 20 10.50 -14.62 -1.37
C ILE A 20 9.67 -13.91 -2.43
N ILE A 21 8.35 -13.91 -2.24
CA ILE A 21 7.38 -13.19 -3.05
C ILE A 21 6.95 -11.98 -2.23
N THR A 22 7.18 -10.78 -2.74
CA THR A 22 6.83 -9.53 -2.06
C THR A 22 5.96 -8.70 -2.97
N THR A 23 4.74 -8.43 -2.53
CA THR A 23 3.86 -7.45 -3.15
C THR A 23 3.83 -6.21 -2.29
N LEU A 24 4.13 -5.06 -2.89
CA LEU A 24 4.01 -3.75 -2.27
C LEU A 24 3.01 -2.91 -3.05
N SER A 25 2.08 -2.30 -2.33
CA SER A 25 1.07 -1.43 -2.90
C SER A 25 1.15 -0.05 -2.25
N LEU A 26 1.18 0.97 -3.09
CA LEU A 26 1.04 2.35 -2.67
C LEU A 26 -0.45 2.69 -2.58
N ILE A 27 -0.89 3.15 -1.43
CA ILE A 27 -2.30 3.31 -1.10
C ILE A 27 -2.57 4.77 -0.73
N LEU A 28 -3.67 5.35 -1.24
CA LEU A 28 -4.26 6.58 -0.70
C LEU A 28 -5.12 6.22 0.53
N THR A 29 -4.72 6.70 1.70
CA THR A 29 -5.36 6.39 3.00
C THR A 29 -6.29 7.51 3.47
N SER A 30 -6.10 8.74 3.01
CA SER A 30 -6.98 9.89 3.25
C SER A 30 -6.99 10.80 2.02
N TYR A 31 -8.12 11.46 1.75
CA TYR A 31 -8.30 12.36 0.61
C TYR A 31 -8.09 13.83 0.97
N SER A 32 -8.35 14.21 2.24
CA SER A 32 -8.30 15.61 2.69
C SER A 32 -7.82 15.74 4.14
N PRO A 33 -6.52 16.02 4.38
CA PRO A 33 -5.45 16.08 3.38
C PRO A 33 -5.11 14.69 2.81
N ALA A 34 -4.44 14.68 1.66
CA ALA A 34 -3.93 13.46 1.04
C ALA A 34 -2.93 12.78 1.97
N SER A 35 -3.20 11.53 2.34
CA SER A 35 -2.26 10.70 3.11
C SER A 35 -2.03 9.40 2.38
N PHE A 36 -0.81 8.88 2.49
CA PHE A 36 -0.39 7.68 1.78
C PHE A 36 0.10 6.62 2.75
N GLY A 37 0.02 5.37 2.32
CA GLY A 37 0.63 4.26 3.04
C GLY A 37 1.11 3.17 2.11
N ILE A 38 1.99 2.31 2.62
CA ILE A 38 2.42 1.08 1.96
C ILE A 38 1.67 -0.09 2.57
N ASP A 39 0.91 -0.79 1.74
CA ASP A 39 0.39 -2.13 2.04
C ASP A 39 1.38 -3.17 1.49
N TYR A 40 1.68 -4.19 2.28
CA TYR A 40 2.63 -5.24 1.92
C TYR A 40 2.02 -6.63 2.13
N ASP A 41 2.40 -7.54 1.24
CA ASP A 41 2.11 -8.97 1.35
C ASP A 41 3.39 -9.72 0.98
N VAL A 42 4.00 -10.36 1.97
CA VAL A 42 5.27 -11.08 1.83
C VAL A 42 5.06 -12.54 2.15
N GLN A 43 5.34 -13.40 1.19
CA GLN A 43 5.37 -14.83 1.36
C GLN A 43 6.80 -15.32 1.19
N TYR A 44 7.26 -16.16 2.09
CA TYR A 44 8.57 -16.78 2.00
C TYR A 44 8.45 -18.29 2.18
N SER A 45 9.25 -19.02 1.42
CA SER A 45 9.34 -20.47 1.54
C SER A 45 10.74 -20.96 1.20
N GLY A 46 11.24 -21.89 2.02
CA GLY A 46 12.56 -22.46 1.82
C GLY A 46 13.17 -23.15 3.04
N PRO A 47 14.49 -23.41 3.00
CA PRO A 47 15.23 -24.11 4.04
C PRO A 47 15.17 -23.47 5.44
N PHE A 48 14.85 -22.18 5.51
CA PHE A 48 14.77 -21.40 6.74
C PHE A 48 13.33 -21.21 7.24
N GLY A 49 12.36 -21.84 6.58
CA GLY A 49 10.97 -21.89 6.99
C GLY A 49 10.02 -21.39 5.91
N ASN A 50 8.72 -21.57 6.18
CA ASN A 50 7.66 -21.03 5.36
C ASN A 50 6.85 -20.04 6.19
N GLY A 51 6.41 -18.96 5.57
CA GLY A 51 5.57 -17.99 6.25
C GLY A 51 4.93 -16.99 5.31
N HIS A 52 3.93 -16.31 5.85
CA HIS A 52 3.17 -15.28 5.18
C HIS A 52 2.97 -14.14 6.16
N GLN A 53 3.38 -12.95 5.76
CA GLN A 53 3.26 -11.73 6.52
C GLN A 53 2.57 -10.68 5.66
N LYS A 54 1.42 -10.19 6.13
CA LYS A 54 0.66 -9.14 5.47
C LYS A 54 0.39 -7.99 6.43
N SER A 55 0.38 -6.76 5.94
CA SER A 55 -0.10 -5.62 6.73
C SER A 55 -1.57 -5.78 7.09
N THR A 56 -1.92 -5.47 8.33
CA THR A 56 -3.32 -5.34 8.77
C THR A 56 -3.89 -3.97 8.38
N GLN A 57 -3.03 -2.95 8.29
CA GLN A 57 -3.33 -1.61 7.80
C GLN A 57 -2.12 -1.07 7.02
N PRO A 58 -2.33 -0.19 6.02
CA PRO A 58 -1.22 0.43 5.31
C PRO A 58 -0.30 1.17 6.28
N THR A 59 1.01 0.92 6.16
CA THR A 59 2.03 1.62 6.95
C THR A 59 2.10 3.07 6.49
N PRO A 60 1.82 4.08 7.33
CA PRO A 60 1.79 5.48 6.91
C PRO A 60 3.13 5.94 6.35
N LEU A 61 3.09 6.65 5.22
CA LEU A 61 4.25 7.33 4.66
C LEU A 61 4.20 8.82 5.03
N THR A 62 5.14 9.24 5.88
CA THR A 62 5.32 10.65 6.27
C THR A 62 6.56 11.28 5.64
N GLY A 63 7.41 10.49 5.00
CA GLY A 63 8.67 10.91 4.42
C GLY A 63 9.57 9.73 4.04
N ASN A 64 10.84 10.02 3.79
CA ASN A 64 11.87 9.00 3.66
C ASN A 64 12.11 8.32 5.02
N GLY A 65 12.43 7.02 5.00
CA GLY A 65 12.64 6.28 6.23
C GLY A 65 12.78 4.79 6.00
N GLN A 66 12.75 4.03 7.09
CA GLN A 66 12.76 2.57 7.04
C GLN A 66 11.79 2.01 8.06
N PHE A 67 11.16 0.90 7.72
CA PHE A 67 10.34 0.14 8.65
C PHE A 67 10.54 -1.35 8.40
N GLN A 68 10.39 -2.12 9.47
CA GLN A 68 10.56 -3.57 9.42
C GLN A 68 9.17 -4.23 9.32
N ILE A 69 9.01 -5.13 8.35
CA ILE A 69 7.74 -5.80 8.08
C ILE A 69 7.71 -7.27 8.53
N SER A 70 8.87 -7.92 8.68
CA SER A 70 8.99 -9.29 9.22
C SER A 70 10.23 -9.43 10.10
N ASN A 71 10.19 -10.32 11.10
CA ASN A 71 11.30 -10.58 12.04
C ASN A 71 12.20 -11.76 11.64
N SER A 72 11.69 -12.76 10.92
CA SER A 72 12.48 -13.94 10.53
C SER A 72 11.96 -14.57 9.22
N PRO A 73 12.67 -14.40 8.09
CA PRO A 73 13.83 -13.52 7.92
C PRO A 73 13.44 -12.06 8.18
N GLN A 74 14.40 -11.23 8.62
CA GLN A 74 14.14 -9.82 8.88
C GLN A 74 13.94 -9.13 7.53
N VAL A 75 12.76 -8.58 7.28
CA VAL A 75 12.47 -7.87 6.02
C VAL A 75 12.29 -6.40 6.35
N ILE A 76 13.15 -5.56 5.77
CA ILE A 76 13.20 -4.12 5.99
C ILE A 76 12.81 -3.43 4.68
N VAL A 77 11.83 -2.55 4.76
CA VAL A 77 11.43 -1.67 3.67
C VAL A 77 12.09 -0.32 3.91
N THR A 78 12.85 0.14 2.93
CA THR A 78 13.45 1.46 2.91
C THR A 78 12.72 2.32 1.89
N VAL A 79 12.28 3.49 2.33
CA VAL A 79 11.54 4.48 1.57
C VAL A 79 12.47 5.64 1.30
N SER A 80 12.62 6.01 0.04
CA SER A 80 13.42 7.15 -0.40
C SER A 80 12.74 7.89 -1.54
N ASN A 81 13.20 9.11 -1.83
CA ASN A 81 12.63 9.98 -2.86
C ASN A 81 11.10 10.13 -2.74
N PHE A 82 10.59 10.26 -1.52
CA PHE A 82 9.16 10.50 -1.28
C PHE A 82 8.79 11.91 -1.72
N THR A 83 8.12 12.02 -2.88
CA THR A 83 7.73 13.29 -3.48
C THR A 83 6.22 13.32 -3.77
N PRO A 84 5.38 13.56 -2.75
CA PRO A 84 3.96 13.82 -2.97
C PRO A 84 3.75 15.25 -3.48
N ASN A 85 2.80 15.42 -4.40
CA ASN A 85 2.23 16.72 -4.74
C ASN A 85 0.69 16.63 -4.75
N ASN A 86 0.00 17.66 -5.23
CA ASN A 86 -1.46 17.73 -5.13
C ASN A 86 -2.23 16.68 -5.95
N ALA A 87 -1.60 16.01 -6.93
CA ALA A 87 -2.29 15.08 -7.82
C ALA A 87 -1.49 13.82 -8.16
N THR A 88 -0.23 13.75 -7.76
CA THR A 88 0.68 12.63 -8.05
C THR A 88 1.60 12.37 -6.87
N ILE A 89 2.03 11.13 -6.76
CA ILE A 89 2.99 10.68 -5.76
C ILE A 89 4.01 9.80 -6.46
N SER A 90 5.27 9.92 -6.05
CA SER A 90 6.33 9.00 -6.41
C SER A 90 7.12 8.65 -5.15
N VAL A 91 7.48 7.39 -5.01
CA VAL A 91 8.28 6.88 -3.92
C VAL A 91 9.17 5.75 -4.41
N HIS A 92 10.45 5.80 -4.07
CA HIS A 92 11.39 4.74 -4.35
C HIS A 92 11.47 3.79 -3.15
N ILE A 93 11.14 2.53 -3.37
CA ILE A 93 11.12 1.50 -2.33
C ILE A 93 12.24 0.49 -2.60
N ASN A 94 13.08 0.29 -1.59
CA ASN A 94 14.02 -0.82 -1.54
C ASN A 94 13.59 -1.80 -0.44
N VAL A 95 13.46 -3.09 -0.74
CA VAL A 95 13.25 -4.13 0.28
C VAL A 95 14.52 -4.92 0.43
N THR A 96 15.00 -5.00 1.67
CA THR A 96 16.18 -5.76 2.03
C THR A 96 15.80 -6.87 3.00
N VAL A 97 16.26 -8.08 2.70
CA VAL A 97 16.11 -9.25 3.57
C VAL A 97 17.42 -9.49 4.28
N LYS A 98 17.34 -9.61 5.61
CA LYS A 98 18.46 -9.90 6.50
C LYS A 98 18.22 -11.19 7.26
N LYS A 99 19.26 -12.01 7.36
CA LYS A 99 19.31 -13.21 8.20
C LYS A 99 20.73 -13.38 8.72
N GLY A 100 20.89 -13.21 10.04
CA GLY A 100 22.22 -13.20 10.65
C GLY A 100 23.08 -12.06 10.09
N LEU A 101 24.29 -12.36 9.63
CA LEU A 101 25.22 -11.40 9.03
C LEU A 101 24.97 -11.12 7.54
N ILE A 102 24.05 -11.85 6.90
CA ILE A 102 23.77 -11.72 5.46
C ILE A 102 22.62 -10.74 5.24
N SER A 103 22.81 -9.82 4.30
CA SER A 103 21.82 -8.82 3.88
C SER A 103 21.77 -8.79 2.36
N LYS A 104 20.57 -8.87 1.77
CA LYS A 104 20.40 -8.78 0.31
C LYS A 104 19.15 -7.98 -0.04
N SER A 105 19.28 -7.07 -0.99
CA SER A 105 18.14 -6.37 -1.57
C SER A 105 17.38 -7.32 -2.51
N ILE A 106 16.07 -7.37 -2.34
CA ILE A 106 15.15 -8.26 -3.07
C ILE A 106 14.08 -7.50 -3.84
N PHE A 107 14.07 -6.18 -3.74
CA PHE A 107 13.13 -5.31 -4.42
C PHE A 107 13.76 -3.94 -4.49
N ASP A 108 13.77 -3.35 -5.68
CA ASP A 108 14.32 -2.03 -5.91
C ASP A 108 13.51 -1.36 -7.02
N ASN A 109 12.40 -0.72 -6.64
CA ASN A 109 11.48 -0.13 -7.59
C ASN A 109 10.84 1.15 -7.07
N THR A 110 10.52 2.02 -8.01
CA THR A 110 9.66 3.18 -7.76
C THR A 110 8.19 2.78 -7.87
N LEU A 111 7.39 3.13 -6.87
CA LEU A 111 5.93 3.12 -6.93
C LEU A 111 5.46 4.57 -7.18
N ALA A 112 4.62 4.77 -8.18
CA ALA A 112 4.16 6.10 -8.53
C ALA A 112 2.81 6.08 -9.22
N GLY A 113 2.06 7.17 -9.09
CA GLY A 113 0.81 7.33 -9.81
C GLY A 113 0.11 8.64 -9.51
N SER A 114 -0.94 8.90 -10.27
CA SER A 114 -1.88 10.00 -10.04
C SER A 114 -3.00 9.58 -9.08
N PHE A 115 -3.51 10.53 -8.31
CA PHE A 115 -4.66 10.33 -7.43
C PHE A 115 -5.54 11.59 -7.40
N SER A 116 -6.77 11.42 -6.91
CA SER A 116 -7.71 12.51 -6.67
C SER A 116 -7.84 12.78 -5.18
N ASN A 117 -7.80 14.05 -4.78
CA ASN A 117 -8.12 14.51 -3.41
C ASN A 117 -9.62 14.58 -3.13
N THR A 118 -10.43 14.23 -4.12
CA THR A 118 -11.87 14.14 -3.97
C THR A 118 -12.20 12.66 -3.80
N ALA A 119 -12.90 12.33 -2.71
CA ALA A 119 -13.47 11.00 -2.55
C ALA A 119 -14.30 10.66 -3.81
N PRO A 120 -14.22 9.43 -4.34
CA PRO A 120 -15.09 9.03 -5.44
C PRO A 120 -16.53 9.26 -4.99
N PHE A 121 -17.28 10.07 -5.74
CA PHE A 121 -18.65 10.42 -5.40
C PHE A 121 -19.46 9.13 -5.19
N SER A 122 -19.91 8.89 -3.96
CA SER A 122 -20.91 7.85 -3.68
C SER A 122 -22.23 8.30 -4.31
N VAL A 123 -22.51 7.90 -5.55
CA VAL A 123 -23.74 8.24 -6.31
C VAL A 123 -25.01 7.61 -5.70
N PHE A 124 -24.98 7.12 -4.46
CA PHE A 124 -26.08 6.34 -3.87
C PHE A 124 -27.10 7.12 -3.03
N ASN A 125 -27.00 8.45 -2.90
CA ASN A 125 -27.94 9.21 -2.05
C ASN A 125 -28.81 10.27 -2.75
N LEU A 126 -28.81 10.37 -4.08
CA LEU A 126 -29.69 11.32 -4.78
C LEU A 126 -31.08 10.75 -5.13
N ILE A 127 -31.36 9.49 -4.80
CA ILE A 127 -32.68 8.88 -5.08
C ILE A 127 -33.61 9.01 -3.86
N ALA A 128 -33.10 9.07 -2.61
CA ALA A 128 -33.95 9.11 -1.42
C ALA A 128 -34.66 10.46 -1.17
N ASN A 129 -34.14 11.57 -1.68
CA ASN A 129 -34.74 12.90 -1.45
C ASN A 129 -35.73 13.35 -2.53
N ASN A 130 -35.82 12.64 -3.67
CA ASN A 130 -36.74 13.01 -4.76
C ASN A 130 -38.00 12.13 -4.87
N ILE A 131 -38.20 11.15 -3.97
CA ILE A 131 -39.45 10.34 -3.93
C ILE A 131 -40.36 10.72 -2.74
N GLY A 132 -40.00 11.76 -1.98
CA GLY A 132 -40.70 12.17 -0.76
C GLY A 132 -41.78 13.25 -0.92
N GLU A 133 -41.86 13.95 -2.05
CA GLU A 133 -42.80 15.09 -2.24
C GLU A 133 -43.88 14.84 -3.31
N SER A 134 -44.47 13.65 -3.36
CA SER A 134 -45.68 13.44 -4.18
C SER A 134 -46.79 12.70 -3.42
N ALA A 135 -46.98 13.04 -2.14
CA ALA A 135 -48.12 12.56 -1.35
C ALA A 135 -48.57 13.60 -0.31
N ALA A 136 -49.03 14.78 -0.75
CA ALA A 136 -49.98 15.61 0.00
C ALA A 136 -50.35 16.86 -0.80
N GLN A 137 -51.35 16.78 -1.68
CA GLN A 137 -52.29 17.89 -1.96
C GLN A 137 -53.38 17.38 -2.91
N GLY A 138 -54.62 17.33 -2.42
CA GLY A 138 -55.78 16.95 -3.22
C GLY A 138 -56.93 16.49 -2.33
N THR A 139 -57.64 17.48 -1.80
CA THR A 139 -58.91 17.43 -1.03
C THR A 139 -60.02 16.65 -1.72
#